data_AF-A0A1J5WQS7-F1
#
_entry.id   AF-A0A1J5WQS7-F1
#
_cell.length_a   1.000
_cell.length_b   1.000
_cell.length_c   1.000
_cell.angle_alpha   90.00
_cell.angle_beta   90.00
_cell.angle_gamma   90.00
#
_symmetry.space_group_name_H-M   'P 1'
#
loop_
_entity.id
_entity.type
_entity.pdbx_description
1 polymer ?
#
loop_
_entity_poly.entity_id
_entity_poly.type
_entity_poly.pdbx_seq_one_letter_code
_entity_poly.pdbx_strand_id
1 'polypeptide(L)'
;MARETPICLVRRYESVSPLVLENIERMAPSSIGCSLKKIDLRDTGLINILPKLRIHGDCEIEHLWLTANEEAHVAEVLKQKKPFCLGRVKEIWLREYAVGVITKMSLEYYGVELLWLFADKKEHVAEVLKQKKPFCVGRVKDIHLWDYAVGVITKMSLEDCEFEWLILSASEEAH
;
A
#
# COMPACT_ATOMS: atom_id res chain seq x y z
N MET A 1 5.89 30.07 5.91
CA MET A 1 5.15 28.89 6.39
C MET A 1 6.19 27.87 6.83
N ALA A 2 6.17 27.44 8.09
CA ALA A 2 7.13 26.45 8.57
C ALA A 2 6.92 25.17 7.75
N ARG A 3 7.94 24.78 6.97
CA ARG A 3 7.96 23.44 6.38
C ARG A 3 8.05 22.48 7.55
N GLU A 4 6.96 21.79 7.86
CA GLU A 4 6.99 20.73 8.86
C GLU A 4 8.06 19.72 8.44
N THR A 5 9.05 19.50 9.31
CA THR A 5 10.11 18.52 9.08
C THR A 5 9.46 17.16 8.80
N PRO A 6 9.68 16.56 7.62
CA PRO A 6 9.09 15.27 7.30
C PRO A 6 9.47 14.21 8.32
N ILE A 7 8.50 13.46 8.83
CA ILE A 7 8.73 12.41 9.83
C ILE A 7 8.71 11.01 9.18
N CYS A 8 9.27 10.03 9.90
CA CYS A 8 9.22 8.62 9.50
C CYS A 8 8.23 7.88 10.40
N LEU A 9 7.22 7.24 9.80
CA LEU A 9 6.28 6.37 10.52
C LEU A 9 6.79 4.93 10.44
N VAL A 10 7.44 4.45 11.50
CA VAL A 10 8.09 3.14 11.53
C VAL A 10 7.59 2.30 12.69
N ARG A 11 7.14 1.08 12.39
CA ARG A 11 6.81 0.04 13.39
C ARG A 11 7.04 -1.33 12.77
N ARG A 12 7.75 -2.21 13.47
CA ARG A 12 8.11 -3.53 12.94
C ARG A 12 7.92 -4.61 13.99
N TYR A 13 7.13 -5.64 13.68
CA TYR A 13 7.02 -6.88 14.46
C TYR A 13 6.59 -6.68 15.93
N GLU A 14 5.90 -5.57 16.23
CA GLU A 14 5.46 -5.25 17.57
C GLU A 14 3.93 -5.23 17.65
N SER A 15 3.40 -5.93 18.65
CA SER A 15 1.99 -5.86 19.01
C SER A 15 1.59 -4.41 19.32
N VAL A 16 0.36 -4.07 18.96
CA VAL A 16 -0.23 -2.75 19.21
C VAL A 16 -1.40 -3.00 20.15
N SER A 17 -1.58 -2.14 21.16
CA SER A 17 -2.66 -2.37 22.12
C SER A 17 -4.02 -2.32 21.41
N PRO A 18 -5.01 -3.13 21.84
CA PRO A 18 -6.36 -3.06 21.29
C PRO A 18 -6.96 -1.67 21.36
N LEU A 19 -6.65 -0.91 22.42
CA LEU A 19 -7.07 0.48 22.59
C LEU A 19 -6.54 1.40 21.49
N VAL A 20 -5.29 1.21 21.03
CA VAL A 20 -4.75 2.00 19.91
C VAL A 20 -5.51 1.69 18.63
N LEU A 21 -5.84 0.42 18.37
CA LEU A 21 -6.60 0.04 17.17
C LEU A 21 -8.04 0.57 17.22
N GLU A 22 -8.72 0.46 18.36
CA GLU A 22 -10.05 1.03 18.59
C GLU A 22 -10.06 2.55 18.40
N ASN A 23 -9.02 3.23 18.88
CA ASN A 23 -8.87 4.66 18.68
C ASN A 23 -8.73 5.01 17.20
N ILE A 24 -7.88 4.28 16.45
CA ILE A 24 -7.68 4.48 15.01
C ILE A 24 -8.98 4.25 14.24
N GLU A 25 -9.72 3.20 14.58
CA GLU A 25 -11.01 2.87 13.96
C GLU A 25 -11.98 4.06 14.05
N ARG A 26 -12.08 4.67 15.25
CA ARG A 26 -12.93 5.82 15.54
C ARG A 26 -12.50 7.13 14.86
N MET A 27 -11.27 7.24 14.36
CA MET A 27 -10.81 8.46 13.71
C MET A 27 -11.52 8.69 12.37
N ALA A 28 -11.85 9.94 12.07
CA ALA A 28 -12.32 10.29 10.74
C ALA A 28 -11.19 10.07 9.69
N PRO A 29 -11.51 9.66 8.44
CA PRO A 29 -10.55 9.66 7.35
C PRO A 29 -9.89 11.03 7.17
N SER A 30 -8.61 11.05 6.79
CA SER A 30 -7.84 12.28 6.55
C SER A 30 -7.92 13.32 7.69
N SER A 31 -7.94 12.85 8.94
CA SER A 31 -8.01 13.68 10.16
C SER A 31 -6.64 14.03 10.74
N ILE A 32 -5.59 13.30 10.37
CA ILE A 32 -4.22 13.49 10.87
C ILE A 32 -3.41 14.23 9.83
N GLY A 33 -3.16 15.52 10.02
CA GLY A 33 -2.21 16.26 9.19
C GLY A 33 -0.78 15.81 9.48
N CYS A 34 -0.02 15.45 8.45
CA CYS A 34 1.39 15.09 8.60
C CYS A 34 2.19 15.31 7.31
N SER A 35 3.47 15.61 7.48
CA SER A 35 4.50 15.55 6.44
C SER A 35 5.33 14.28 6.66
N LEU A 36 5.35 13.36 5.68
CA LEU A 36 6.00 12.05 5.81
C LEU A 36 7.13 11.89 4.80
N LYS A 37 8.27 11.40 5.28
CA LYS A 37 9.39 10.97 4.45
C LYS A 37 9.31 9.49 4.11
N LYS A 38 8.92 8.67 5.09
CA LYS A 38 8.94 7.21 5.00
C LYS A 38 7.83 6.61 5.85
N ILE A 39 7.22 5.54 5.33
CA ILE A 39 6.29 4.67 6.04
C ILE A 39 6.86 3.24 5.98
N ASP A 40 7.05 2.61 7.14
CA ASP A 40 7.59 1.25 7.25
C ASP A 40 6.86 0.52 8.39
N LEU A 41 5.76 -0.12 8.03
CA LEU A 41 4.84 -0.79 8.94
C LEU A 41 4.81 -2.29 8.61
N ARG A 42 5.39 -3.12 9.49
CA ARG A 42 5.53 -4.56 9.25
C ARG A 42 4.86 -5.35 10.36
N ASP A 43 3.94 -6.23 9.94
CA ASP A 43 3.21 -7.18 10.77
C ASP A 43 2.58 -6.50 11.99
N THR A 44 1.78 -5.47 11.70
CA THR A 44 1.17 -4.64 12.73
C THR A 44 -0.16 -4.06 12.28
N GLY A 45 -1.16 -4.05 13.17
CA GLY A 45 -2.45 -3.40 12.92
C GLY A 45 -2.38 -1.88 12.78
N LEU A 46 -1.22 -1.25 13.07
CA LEU A 46 -1.00 0.17 12.80
C LEU A 46 -1.09 0.53 11.31
N ILE A 47 -1.03 -0.44 10.38
CA ILE A 47 -1.30 -0.19 8.95
C ILE A 47 -2.68 0.44 8.74
N ASN A 48 -3.64 0.17 9.63
CA ASN A 48 -4.98 0.77 9.59
C ASN A 48 -5.01 2.29 9.84
N ILE A 49 -3.88 2.93 10.18
CA ILE A 49 -3.76 4.38 10.27
C ILE A 49 -3.76 5.07 8.90
N LEU A 50 -3.36 4.38 7.82
CA LEU A 50 -3.10 5.00 6.51
C LEU A 50 -4.29 5.83 5.97
N PRO A 51 -5.55 5.35 6.02
CA PRO A 51 -6.70 6.15 5.56
C PRO A 51 -6.99 7.37 6.43
N LYS A 52 -6.42 7.46 7.63
CA LYS A 52 -6.60 8.56 8.58
C LYS A 52 -5.59 9.69 8.35
N LEU A 53 -4.52 9.42 7.61
CA LEU A 53 -3.50 10.40 7.27
C LEU A 53 -4.01 11.40 6.22
N ARG A 54 -3.66 12.66 6.40
CA ARG A 54 -3.85 13.76 5.45
C ARG A 54 -2.46 14.30 5.10
N ILE A 55 -1.96 13.81 3.98
CA ILE A 55 -0.66 14.18 3.43
C ILE A 55 -0.87 15.32 2.44
N HIS A 56 -0.11 16.40 2.60
CA HIS A 56 -0.19 17.54 1.70
C HIS A 56 0.38 17.18 0.31
N GLY A 57 -0.18 17.77 -0.75
CA GLY A 57 0.17 17.41 -2.13
C GLY A 57 1.61 17.74 -2.56
N ASP A 58 2.34 18.50 -1.76
CA ASP A 58 3.77 18.82 -1.93
C ASP A 58 4.69 17.84 -1.18
N CYS A 59 4.15 16.90 -0.41
CA CYS A 59 4.93 15.86 0.24
C CYS A 59 5.32 14.76 -0.75
N GLU A 60 6.60 14.38 -0.67
CA GLU A 60 7.17 13.28 -1.44
C GLU A 60 7.67 12.21 -0.45
N ILE A 61 6.98 11.07 -0.43
CA ILE A 61 7.36 9.91 0.37
C ILE A 61 8.39 9.11 -0.43
N GLU A 62 9.57 8.89 0.15
CA GLU A 62 10.62 8.10 -0.47
C GLU A 62 10.23 6.61 -0.50
N HIS A 63 9.75 6.07 0.62
CA HIS A 63 9.42 4.65 0.74
C HIS A 63 8.11 4.42 1.50
N LEU A 64 7.22 3.61 0.90
CA LEU A 64 6.10 2.95 1.56
C LEU A 64 6.39 1.44 1.63
N TRP A 65 6.68 0.93 2.81
CA TRP A 65 6.89 -0.50 3.06
C TRP A 65 5.81 -1.04 3.99
N LEU A 66 4.99 -1.96 3.49
CA LEU A 66 3.97 -2.64 4.26
C LEU A 66 4.15 -4.17 4.18
N THR A 67 4.16 -4.83 5.34
CA THR A 67 4.07 -6.30 5.43
C THR A 67 2.90 -6.63 6.33
N ALA A 68 2.04 -7.57 5.92
CA ALA A 68 0.95 -8.05 6.76
C ALA A 68 0.74 -9.54 6.58
N ASN A 69 1.27 -10.36 7.48
CA ASN A 69 1.07 -11.82 7.46
C ASN A 69 -0.34 -12.25 7.90
N GLU A 70 -1.13 -11.34 8.48
CA GLU A 70 -2.50 -11.57 8.93
C GLU A 70 -3.45 -10.56 8.27
N GLU A 71 -4.59 -11.02 7.76
CA GLU A 71 -5.62 -10.16 7.16
C GLU A 71 -6.10 -9.06 8.14
N ALA A 72 -6.16 -9.37 9.43
CA ALA A 72 -6.57 -8.44 10.48
C ALA A 72 -5.70 -7.17 10.53
N HIS A 73 -4.44 -7.23 10.10
CA HIS A 73 -3.56 -6.07 10.07
C HIS A 73 -3.97 -5.01 9.04
N VAL A 74 -4.73 -5.40 8.00
CA VAL A 74 -5.14 -4.51 6.90
C VAL A 74 -6.65 -4.39 6.73
N ALA A 75 -7.44 -5.12 7.54
CA ALA A 75 -8.89 -5.23 7.37
C ALA A 75 -9.62 -3.87 7.29
N GLU A 76 -9.26 -2.89 8.13
CA GLU A 76 -9.91 -1.56 8.10
C GLU A 76 -9.52 -0.73 6.88
N VAL A 77 -8.31 -0.92 6.36
CA VAL A 77 -7.88 -0.33 5.09
C VAL A 77 -8.70 -0.93 3.95
N LEU A 78 -8.85 -2.26 3.91
CA LEU A 78 -9.58 -2.95 2.85
C LEU A 78 -11.09 -2.66 2.86
N LYS A 79 -11.66 -2.32 4.03
CA LYS A 79 -13.05 -1.84 4.17
C LYS A 79 -13.29 -0.44 3.60
N GLN A 80 -12.24 0.34 3.30
CA GLN A 80 -12.42 1.68 2.75
C GLN A 80 -13.17 1.63 1.41
N LYS A 81 -14.24 2.43 1.31
CA LYS A 81 -15.04 2.58 0.09
C LYS A 81 -14.38 3.52 -0.90
N LYS A 82 -13.73 4.57 -0.40
CA LYS A 82 -13.00 5.55 -1.20
C LYS A 82 -11.50 5.33 -1.03
N PRO A 83 -10.72 5.32 -2.12
CA PRO A 83 -9.27 5.29 -2.00
C PRO A 83 -8.75 6.48 -1.18
N PHE A 84 -7.68 6.27 -0.40
CA PHE A 84 -6.97 7.33 0.32
C PHE A 84 -5.77 7.81 -0.50
N CYS A 85 -5.36 9.06 -0.29
CA CYS A 85 -4.24 9.67 -1.00
C CYS A 85 -3.03 9.78 -0.08
N LEU A 86 -1.88 9.28 -0.53
CA LEU A 86 -0.59 9.47 0.16
C LEU A 86 0.29 10.53 -0.51
N GLY A 87 -0.21 11.24 -1.51
CA GLY A 87 0.59 12.12 -2.35
C GLY A 87 1.55 11.34 -3.24
N ARG A 88 2.73 11.92 -3.52
CA ARG A 88 3.76 11.28 -4.34
C ARG A 88 4.54 10.26 -3.52
N VAL A 89 4.64 9.03 -4.01
CA VAL A 89 5.43 7.95 -3.40
C VAL A 89 6.41 7.43 -4.44
N LYS A 90 7.71 7.45 -4.15
CA LYS A 90 8.73 6.93 -5.08
C LYS A 90 8.70 5.42 -5.14
N GLU A 91 8.78 4.75 -4.00
CA GLU A 91 8.84 3.30 -3.93
C GLU A 91 7.73 2.72 -3.06
N ILE A 92 7.04 1.72 -3.59
CA ILE A 92 5.99 0.97 -2.90
C ILE A 92 6.41 -0.49 -2.80
N TRP A 93 6.53 -1.00 -1.57
CA TRP A 93 6.88 -2.37 -1.24
C TRP A 93 5.75 -2.99 -0.41
N LEU A 94 4.99 -3.92 -0.99
CA LEU A 94 3.87 -4.59 -0.32
C LEU A 94 4.09 -6.10 -0.26
N ARG A 95 3.93 -6.68 0.94
CA ARG A 95 4.08 -8.12 1.19
C ARG A 95 2.84 -8.73 1.81
N GLU A 96 2.49 -9.93 1.35
CA GLU A 96 1.38 -10.73 1.85
C GLU A 96 0.04 -9.98 1.79
N TYR A 97 -0.80 -10.00 2.83
CA TYR A 97 -2.10 -9.30 2.83
C TYR A 97 -1.98 -7.80 2.57
N ALA A 98 -0.80 -7.19 2.77
CA ALA A 98 -0.57 -5.79 2.44
C ALA A 98 -0.66 -5.51 0.93
N VAL A 99 -0.51 -6.52 0.07
CA VAL A 99 -0.73 -6.38 -1.38
C VAL A 99 -2.14 -5.87 -1.68
N GLY A 100 -3.15 -6.28 -0.89
CA GLY A 100 -4.52 -5.78 -1.04
C GLY A 100 -4.68 -4.26 -0.85
N VAL A 101 -3.80 -3.64 -0.07
CA VAL A 101 -3.87 -2.19 0.26
C VAL A 101 -3.78 -1.31 -0.98
N ILE A 102 -3.08 -1.76 -2.03
CA ILE A 102 -2.91 -0.99 -3.27
C ILE A 102 -4.25 -0.63 -3.92
N THR A 103 -5.27 -1.50 -3.78
CA THR A 103 -6.61 -1.27 -4.34
C THR A 103 -7.36 -0.12 -3.65
N LYS A 104 -6.83 0.36 -2.53
CA LYS A 104 -7.39 1.41 -1.69
C LYS A 104 -6.57 2.68 -1.74
N MET A 105 -5.56 2.75 -2.61
CA MET A 105 -4.71 3.92 -2.80
C MET A 105 -5.13 4.70 -4.05
N SER A 106 -5.08 6.03 -3.96
CA SER A 106 -5.24 6.92 -5.11
C SER A 106 -3.88 7.29 -5.68
N LEU A 107 -3.44 6.58 -6.72
CA LEU A 107 -2.11 6.77 -7.34
C LEU A 107 -2.15 7.49 -8.70
N GLU A 108 -3.34 7.69 -9.28
CA GLU A 108 -3.56 8.15 -10.66
C GLU A 108 -2.74 9.39 -11.09
N TYR A 109 -2.62 10.39 -10.22
CA TYR A 109 -1.97 11.66 -10.56
C TYR A 109 -0.47 11.71 -10.28
N TYR A 110 0.09 10.66 -9.68
CA TYR A 110 1.47 10.63 -9.22
C TYR A 110 2.25 9.52 -9.93
N GLY A 111 3.52 9.80 -10.23
CA GLY A 111 4.44 8.77 -10.71
C GLY A 111 4.98 7.94 -9.53
N VAL A 112 5.07 6.63 -9.73
CA VAL A 112 5.74 5.68 -8.84
C VAL A 112 6.99 5.19 -9.57
N GLU A 113 8.16 5.29 -8.95
CA GLU A 113 9.40 4.82 -9.57
C GLU A 113 9.46 3.28 -9.51
N LEU A 114 9.16 2.68 -8.35
CA LEU A 114 9.17 1.24 -8.17
C LEU A 114 7.90 0.75 -7.46
N LEU A 115 7.23 -0.22 -8.07
CA LEU A 115 6.17 -1.00 -7.46
C LEU A 115 6.63 -2.46 -7.29
N TRP A 116 6.86 -2.87 -6.05
CA TRP A 116 7.30 -4.21 -5.70
C TRP A 116 6.24 -4.91 -4.86
N LEU A 117 5.72 -6.02 -5.36
CA LEU A 117 4.66 -6.82 -4.73
C LEU A 117 5.13 -8.28 -4.57
N PHE A 118 4.90 -8.85 -3.39
CA PHE A 118 5.19 -10.25 -3.09
C PHE A 118 4.04 -10.86 -2.31
N ALA A 119 3.59 -12.03 -2.73
CA ALA A 119 2.57 -12.80 -2.04
C ALA A 119 2.87 -14.29 -2.20
N ASP A 120 3.21 -14.97 -1.10
CA ASP A 120 3.55 -16.40 -1.14
C ASP A 120 2.31 -17.33 -1.23
N LYS A 121 1.11 -16.80 -0.94
CA LYS A 121 -0.16 -17.54 -0.98
C LYS A 121 -1.24 -16.83 -1.78
N LYS A 122 -2.15 -17.61 -2.37
CA LYS A 122 -3.33 -17.11 -3.08
C LYS A 122 -4.21 -16.18 -2.24
N GLU A 123 -4.35 -16.47 -0.94
CA GLU A 123 -5.19 -15.69 -0.01
C GLU A 123 -4.72 -14.23 0.12
N HIS A 124 -3.40 -13.99 0.03
CA HIS A 124 -2.81 -12.65 0.14
C HIS A 124 -3.23 -11.70 -0.98
N VAL A 125 -3.59 -12.22 -2.15
CA VAL A 125 -4.05 -11.43 -3.31
C VAL A 125 -5.56 -11.53 -3.55
N ALA A 126 -6.29 -12.26 -2.72
CA ALA A 126 -7.71 -12.55 -2.95
C ALA A 126 -8.55 -11.27 -3.11
N GLU A 127 -8.31 -10.24 -2.29
CA GLU A 127 -9.04 -8.97 -2.41
C GLU A 127 -8.73 -8.17 -3.68
N VAL A 128 -7.51 -8.30 -4.18
CA VAL A 128 -7.13 -7.69 -5.46
C VAL A 128 -7.85 -8.38 -6.60
N LEU A 129 -7.85 -9.72 -6.61
CA LEU A 129 -8.46 -10.52 -7.67
C LEU A 129 -9.99 -10.41 -7.70
N LYS A 130 -10.64 -10.07 -6.58
CA LYS A 130 -12.08 -9.75 -6.50
C LYS A 130 -12.47 -8.44 -7.20
N GLN A 131 -11.51 -7.56 -7.50
CA GLN A 131 -11.82 -6.31 -8.20
C GLN A 131 -12.44 -6.60 -9.58
N LYS A 132 -13.61 -6.00 -9.82
CA LYS A 132 -14.34 -6.13 -11.10
C LYS A 132 -13.74 -5.25 -12.19
N LYS A 133 -13.24 -4.08 -11.80
CA LYS A 133 -12.61 -3.11 -12.70
C LYS A 133 -11.12 -3.03 -12.34
N PRO A 134 -10.24 -2.83 -13.33
CA PRO A 134 -8.84 -2.56 -13.03
C PRO A 134 -8.69 -1.32 -12.15
N PHE A 135 -7.74 -1.34 -11.21
CA PHE A 135 -7.36 -0.17 -10.41
C PHE A 135 -6.16 0.53 -11.04
N CYS A 136 -6.09 1.85 -10.90
CA CYS A 136 -4.99 2.66 -11.43
C CYS A 136 -3.79 2.64 -10.47
N VAL A 137 -2.60 2.41 -11.01
CA VAL A 137 -1.32 2.46 -10.26
C VAL A 137 -0.50 3.72 -10.51
N GLY A 138 -1.06 4.70 -11.25
CA GLY A 138 -0.34 5.87 -11.71
C GLY A 138 0.70 5.50 -12.78
N ARG A 139 1.65 6.40 -13.02
CA ARG A 139 2.75 6.16 -13.98
C ARG A 139 3.87 5.41 -13.27
N VAL A 140 3.99 4.11 -13.53
CA VAL A 140 5.01 3.26 -12.90
C VAL A 140 6.16 3.00 -13.85
N LYS A 141 7.40 3.21 -13.41
CA LYS A 141 8.61 2.87 -14.19
C LYS A 141 8.99 1.40 -14.06
N ASP A 142 9.09 0.90 -12.83
CA ASP A 142 9.50 -0.47 -12.54
C ASP A 142 8.41 -1.23 -11.80
N ILE A 143 8.02 -2.40 -12.32
CA ILE A 143 7.07 -3.32 -11.67
C ILE A 143 7.74 -4.66 -11.42
N HIS A 144 7.75 -5.08 -10.16
CA HIS A 144 8.31 -6.35 -9.72
C HIS A 144 7.24 -7.14 -8.98
N LEU A 145 6.73 -8.22 -9.59
CA LEU A 145 5.69 -9.07 -9.02
C LEU A 145 6.23 -10.48 -8.78
N TRP A 146 6.10 -10.95 -7.55
CA TRP A 146 6.62 -12.25 -7.11
C TRP A 146 5.51 -13.18 -6.59
N ASP A 147 5.62 -14.46 -6.96
CA ASP A 147 4.70 -15.53 -6.62
C ASP A 147 3.25 -15.19 -7.01
N TYR A 148 2.31 -15.30 -6.08
CA TYR A 148 0.90 -14.99 -6.35
C TYR A 148 0.64 -13.53 -6.68
N ALA A 149 1.56 -12.62 -6.35
CA ALA A 149 1.44 -11.22 -6.73
C ALA A 149 1.47 -11.01 -8.24
N VAL A 150 2.00 -11.97 -9.03
CA VAL A 150 1.92 -11.93 -10.50
C VAL A 150 0.46 -11.79 -10.97
N GLY A 151 -0.49 -12.44 -10.29
CA GLY A 151 -1.92 -12.34 -10.64
C GLY A 151 -2.51 -10.93 -10.51
N VAL A 152 -1.89 -10.05 -9.72
CA VAL A 152 -2.33 -8.65 -9.51
C VAL A 152 -2.30 -7.85 -10.81
N ILE A 153 -1.37 -8.15 -11.73
CA ILE A 153 -1.25 -7.42 -13.00
C ILE A 153 -2.55 -7.47 -13.82
N THR A 154 -3.32 -8.55 -13.70
CA THR A 154 -4.60 -8.71 -14.41
C THR A 154 -5.70 -7.74 -13.95
N LYS A 155 -5.45 -7.06 -12.83
CA LYS A 155 -6.35 -6.10 -12.18
C LYS A 155 -5.79 -4.68 -12.18
N MET A 156 -4.69 -4.43 -12.86
CA MET A 156 -4.08 -3.12 -12.95
C MET A 156 -4.44 -2.44 -14.27
N SER A 157 -4.74 -1.14 -14.22
CA SER A 157 -4.70 -0.28 -15.42
C SER A 157 -3.28 0.21 -15.60
N LEU A 158 -2.70 -0.08 -16.77
CA LEU A 158 -1.31 0.24 -17.13
C LEU A 158 -1.23 1.19 -18.34
N GLU A 159 -2.34 1.82 -18.72
CA GLU A 159 -2.46 2.62 -19.95
C GLU A 159 -1.48 3.80 -20.01
N ASP A 160 -1.14 4.38 -18.86
CA ASP A 160 -0.23 5.52 -18.73
C ASP A 160 1.20 5.12 -18.29
N CYS A 161 1.50 3.81 -18.24
CA CYS A 161 2.81 3.33 -17.80
C CYS A 161 3.79 3.19 -18.97
N GLU A 162 4.95 3.82 -18.83
CA GLU A 162 6.12 3.59 -19.68
C GLU A 162 7.16 2.86 -18.84
N PHE A 163 7.18 1.53 -18.93
CA PHE A 163 8.05 0.70 -18.09
C PHE A 163 9.50 0.75 -18.54
N GLU A 164 10.41 0.89 -17.59
CA GLU A 164 11.82 0.54 -17.76
C GLU A 164 12.00 -0.97 -17.53
N TRP A 165 11.42 -1.50 -16.44
CA TRP A 165 11.42 -2.94 -16.14
C TRP A 165 10.05 -3.48 -15.71
N LEU A 166 9.68 -4.64 -16.27
CA LEU A 166 8.57 -5.47 -15.79
C LEU A 166 9.10 -6.87 -15.47
N ILE A 167 9.20 -7.20 -14.18
CA ILE A 167 9.68 -8.49 -13.69
C ILE A 167 8.50 -9.25 -13.09
N LEU A 168 8.24 -10.43 -13.64
CA LEU A 168 7.23 -11.37 -13.17
C LEU A 168 7.91 -12.70 -12.85
N SER A 169 7.82 -13.15 -11.61
CA SER A 169 8.38 -14.43 -11.20
C SER A 169 7.39 -15.15 -10.30
N ALA A 170 6.80 -16.23 -10.80
CA ALA A 170 5.96 -17.11 -10.00
C ALA A 170 6.64 -18.47 -9.87
N SER A 171 6.64 -19.03 -8.66
CA SER A 171 7.00 -20.43 -8.45
C SER A 171 5.82 -21.35 -8.84
N GLU A 172 6.14 -22.53 -9.39
CA GLU A 172 5.13 -23.58 -9.55
C GLU A 172 4.71 -24.07 -8.17
N GLU A 173 3.41 -24.08 -7.90
CA GLU A 173 2.89 -24.81 -6.75
C GLU A 173 3.00 -26.31 -7.02
N ALA A 174 3.71 -27.03 -6.15
CA ALA A 174 3.55 -28.47 -6.06
C ALA A 174 2.13 -28.75 -5.53
N HIS A 175 1.21 -29.07 -6.45
CA HIS A 175 -0.15 -29.51 -6.15
C HIS A 175 -0.20 -30.91 -5.54
#